data_AF-H2XVR2-F1
#
_entry.id   AF-H2XVR2-F1
#
_cell.length_a   1.000
_cell.length_b   1.000
_cell.length_c   1.000
_cell.angle_alpha   90.00
_cell.angle_beta   90.00
_cell.angle_gamma   90.00
#
_symmetry.space_group_name_H-M   'P 1'
#
loop_
_entity.id
_entity.type
_entity.pdbx_description
1 polymer ?
#
loop_
_entity_poly.entity_id
_entity_poly.type
_entity_poly.pdbx_seq_one_letter_code
_entity_poly.pdbx_strand_id
1 'polypeptide(L)'
;MADEPRSGWSLWSGWAQCSHSCAGGFKTRVRTCLTEPCVGIKLESMRCNTAECKIPIKCNFKRNVGWTLKGLCQGITKMISGGYFFFI
;
A
#
# COMPACT_ATOMS: atom_id res chain seq x y z
N MET A 1 26.70 26.45 0.20
CA MET A 1 26.32 25.48 -0.84
C MET A 1 24.89 25.78 -1.22
N ALA A 2 24.65 26.41 -2.36
CA ALA A 2 23.30 26.65 -2.87
C ALA A 2 23.15 25.73 -4.09
N ASP A 3 22.50 24.59 -3.89
CA ASP A 3 22.12 23.67 -4.96
C ASP A 3 21.08 24.36 -5.85
N GLU A 4 21.54 24.94 -6.96
CA GLU A 4 20.74 25.64 -7.97
C GLU A 4 19.97 24.62 -8.84
N PRO A 5 18.63 24.69 -8.95
CA PRO A 5 17.91 23.95 -9.97
C PRO A 5 17.81 24.78 -11.26
N ARG A 6 18.55 24.34 -12.30
CA ARG A 6 18.62 24.86 -13.68
C ARG A 6 17.35 24.71 -14.53
N SER A 7 16.19 24.75 -13.91
CA SER A 7 14.89 24.74 -14.56
C SER A 7 14.01 25.48 -13.58
N GLY A 8 13.22 26.48 -13.99
CA GLY A 8 12.59 27.44 -13.08
C GLY A 8 11.62 26.89 -12.01
N TRP A 9 11.65 25.60 -11.75
CA TRP A 9 11.23 24.96 -10.51
C TRP A 9 12.13 25.30 -9.30
N SER A 10 11.51 25.35 -8.13
CA SER A 10 12.21 25.25 -6.85
C SER A 10 12.83 23.87 -6.66
N LEU A 11 13.66 23.74 -5.63
CA LEU A 11 14.01 22.43 -5.09
C LEU A 11 12.73 21.67 -4.69
N TRP A 12 12.78 20.35 -4.79
CA TRP A 12 11.73 19.48 -4.28
C TRP A 12 11.60 19.63 -2.76
N SER A 13 10.36 19.58 -2.28
CA SER A 13 10.10 19.39 -0.86
C SER A 13 10.64 18.04 -0.39
N GLY A 14 10.76 17.89 0.93
CA GLY A 14 10.84 16.56 1.53
C GLY A 14 9.64 15.70 1.14
N TRP A 15 9.82 14.38 1.20
CA TRP A 15 8.71 13.43 1.04
C TRP A 15 7.74 13.57 2.22
N ALA A 16 6.44 13.60 1.92
CA ALA A 16 5.39 13.47 2.91
C ALA A 16 5.45 12.08 3.58
N GLN A 17 4.76 11.96 4.71
CA GLN A 17 4.59 10.68 5.38
C GLN A 17 3.83 9.70 4.46
N CYS A 18 4.20 8.42 4.53
CA CYS A 18 3.49 7.38 3.79
C CYS A 18 2.04 7.27 4.26
N SER A 19 1.09 7.13 3.33
CA SER A 19 -0.34 7.00 3.64
C SER A 19 -0.69 5.79 4.49
N HIS A 20 0.10 4.72 4.39
CA HIS A 20 -0.03 3.51 5.21
C HIS A 20 1.30 3.18 5.87
N SER A 21 1.27 2.64 7.08
CA SER A 21 2.46 2.16 7.80
C SER A 21 2.91 0.75 7.38
N CYS A 22 2.04 -0.01 6.71
CA CYS A 22 2.28 -1.37 6.23
C CYS A 22 1.27 -1.75 5.12
N ALA A 23 1.44 -2.92 4.50
CA ALA A 23 0.64 -3.43 3.39
C ALA A 23 0.61 -2.54 2.13
N GLY A 24 1.61 -1.67 1.99
CA GLY A 24 1.73 -0.72 0.89
C GLY A 24 0.97 0.58 1.13
N GLY A 25 1.60 1.68 0.73
CA GLY A 25 1.01 3.01 0.69
C GLY A 25 1.74 3.88 -0.33
N PHE A 26 1.42 5.18 -0.32
CA PHE A 26 2.05 6.16 -1.19
C PHE A 26 2.53 7.36 -0.37
N LYS A 27 3.68 7.91 -0.77
CA LYS A 27 4.21 9.17 -0.29
C LYS A 27 4.35 10.11 -1.47
N THR A 28 4.20 11.40 -1.22
CA THR A 28 4.25 12.44 -2.25
C THR A 28 5.27 13.51 -1.91
N ARG A 29 5.79 14.19 -2.92
CA ARG A 29 6.60 15.41 -2.76
C ARG A 29 6.18 16.44 -3.81
N VAL A 30 6.38 17.71 -3.50
CA VAL A 30 5.96 18.83 -4.34
C VAL A 30 7.12 19.79 -4.60
N ARG A 31 7.07 20.47 -5.72
CA ARG A 31 7.93 21.63 -6.02
C ARG A 31 7.08 22.77 -6.57
N THR A 32 7.59 23.98 -6.50
CA THR A 32 6.88 25.19 -6.94
C THR A 32 7.56 25.76 -8.18
N CYS A 33 6.78 26.22 -9.15
CA CYS A 33 7.34 26.95 -10.28
C CYS A 33 7.67 28.37 -9.82
N LEU A 34 8.95 28.73 -9.88
CA LEU A 34 9.49 30.06 -9.56
C LEU A 34 9.65 30.90 -10.83
N THR A 35 9.93 30.29 -11.99
CA THR A 35 10.17 30.98 -13.26
C THR A 35 9.70 30.13 -14.43
N GLU A 36 8.77 30.64 -15.24
CA GLU A 36 8.31 29.95 -16.45
C GLU A 36 9.36 30.02 -17.58
N PRO A 37 9.45 29.00 -18.46
CA PRO A 37 8.58 27.83 -18.53
C PRO A 37 9.01 26.69 -17.58
N CYS A 38 8.06 26.19 -16.80
CA CYS A 38 8.25 25.08 -15.88
C CYS A 38 7.94 23.73 -16.55
N VAL A 39 8.91 23.21 -17.30
CA VAL A 39 8.77 21.92 -17.98
C VAL A 39 8.84 20.77 -16.97
N GLY A 40 7.85 19.87 -17.01
CA GLY A 40 7.78 18.66 -16.18
C GLY A 40 6.70 18.70 -15.09
N ILE A 41 6.75 17.75 -14.16
CA ILE A 41 5.69 17.54 -13.16
C ILE A 41 5.90 18.40 -11.89
N LYS A 42 4.80 18.88 -11.30
CA LYS A 42 4.78 19.63 -10.02
C LYS A 42 4.74 18.71 -8.79
N LEU A 43 4.09 17.57 -8.94
CA LEU A 43 3.81 16.59 -7.90
C LEU A 43 4.38 15.25 -8.31
N GLU A 44 5.07 14.58 -7.39
CA GLU A 44 5.58 13.23 -7.59
C GLU A 44 5.07 12.31 -6.49
N SER A 45 4.76 11.06 -6.86
CA SER A 45 4.18 10.04 -5.99
C SER A 45 4.99 8.75 -6.08
N MET A 46 5.28 8.12 -4.94
CA MET A 46 6.07 6.89 -4.86
C MET A 46 5.45 5.91 -3.88
N ARG A 47 5.54 4.59 -4.17
CA ARG A 47 5.14 3.54 -3.23
C ARG A 47 6.06 3.50 -2.00
N CYS A 48 5.49 3.22 -0.84
CA CYS A 48 6.20 3.06 0.41
C CYS A 48 5.55 1.98 1.28
N ASN A 49 6.27 1.53 2.31
CA ASN A 49 5.78 0.61 3.33
C ASN A 49 5.10 -0.66 2.78
N THR A 50 5.74 -1.30 1.79
CA THR A 50 5.24 -2.50 1.11
C THR A 50 5.35 -3.78 1.94
N ALA A 51 5.98 -3.73 3.11
CA ALA A 51 6.02 -4.85 4.04
C ALA A 51 4.61 -5.15 4.57
N GLU A 52 4.27 -6.42 4.70
CA GLU A 52 2.98 -6.84 5.25
C GLU A 52 2.75 -6.31 6.66
N CYS A 53 1.49 -6.04 6.99
CA CYS A 53 1.10 -5.66 8.34
C CYS A 53 1.22 -6.84 9.28
N LYS A 54 1.93 -6.66 10.41
CA LYS A 54 1.89 -7.60 11.54
C LYS A 54 0.57 -7.45 12.28
N ILE A 55 -0.51 -7.95 11.69
CA ILE A 55 -1.80 -8.06 12.38
C ILE A 55 -1.78 -9.34 13.24
N PRO A 56 -2.01 -9.26 14.55
CA PRO A 56 -2.21 -10.46 15.34
C PRO A 56 -3.49 -11.13 14.83
N ILE A 57 -3.36 -12.36 14.34
CA ILE A 57 -4.51 -13.15 13.91
C ILE A 57 -5.36 -13.42 15.15
N LYS A 58 -6.42 -12.63 15.36
CA LYS A 58 -7.45 -12.94 16.35
C LYS A 58 -8.38 -14.00 15.76
N CYS A 59 -7.92 -15.25 15.73
CA CYS A 59 -8.80 -16.39 15.50
C CYS A 59 -9.77 -16.50 16.68
N ASN A 60 -11.06 -16.22 16.46
CA ASN A 60 -12.09 -16.54 17.44
C ASN A 60 -12.28 -18.06 17.50
N PHE A 61 -11.47 -18.75 18.30
CA PHE A 61 -11.61 -20.18 18.55
C PHE A 61 -12.70 -20.41 19.61
N LYS A 62 -13.96 -20.54 19.20
CA LYS A 62 -14.99 -21.09 20.09
C LYS A 62 -14.73 -22.59 20.24
N ARG A 63 -14.09 -23.02 21.34
CA ARG A 63 -14.09 -24.43 21.76
C ARG A 63 -15.51 -24.84 22.10
N ASN A 64 -16.22 -25.43 21.16
CA ASN A 64 -17.36 -26.30 21.47
C ASN A 64 -17.24 -27.56 20.61
N VAL A 65 -17.38 -28.69 21.29
CA VAL A 65 -17.02 -30.05 20.89
C VAL A 65 -17.84 -30.50 19.67
N GLY A 66 -17.19 -30.77 18.54
CA GLY A 66 -17.84 -31.30 17.33
C GLY A 66 -16.94 -31.23 16.09
N TRP A 67 -16.87 -32.31 15.32
CA TRP A 67 -15.93 -32.53 14.20
C TRP A 67 -16.22 -31.68 12.96
N THR A 68 -16.12 -30.35 13.06
CA THR A 68 -16.13 -29.45 11.91
C THR A 68 -15.07 -28.36 12.08
N LEU A 69 -13.86 -28.64 11.58
CA LEU A 69 -12.80 -27.64 11.39
C LEU A 69 -13.19 -26.66 10.26
N LYS A 70 -14.16 -25.78 10.51
CA LYS A 70 -14.43 -24.59 9.70
C LYS A 70 -14.23 -23.36 10.58
N GLY A 71 -12.97 -23.00 10.81
CA GLY A 71 -12.61 -21.68 11.32
C GLY A 71 -12.69 -20.66 10.18
N LEU A 72 -13.58 -19.69 10.26
CA LEU A 72 -13.54 -18.49 9.41
C LEU A 72 -12.51 -17.53 10.00
N CYS A 73 -11.26 -17.59 9.50
CA CYS A 73 -10.36 -16.46 9.66
C CYS A 73 -10.89 -15.35 8.73
N GLN A 74 -11.38 -14.24 9.28
CA GLN A 74 -11.68 -13.07 8.45
C GLN A 74 -10.36 -12.61 7.81
N GLY A 75 -10.26 -12.77 6.47
CA GLY A 75 -9.07 -12.42 5.69
C GLY A 75 -8.58 -13.47 4.70
N ILE A 76 -9.11 -14.71 4.71
CA ILE A 76 -8.80 -15.71 3.68
C ILE A 76 -10.05 -15.88 2.81
N THR A 77 -10.21 -15.03 1.79
CA THR A 77 -10.98 -15.38 0.61
C THR A 77 -10.30 -16.59 -0.02
N LYS A 78 -10.80 -17.79 0.29
CA LYS A 78 -10.36 -19.07 -0.28
C LYS A 78 -10.50 -19.03 -1.82
N MET A 79 -9.44 -18.62 -2.51
CA MET A 79 -9.19 -18.98 -3.91
C MET A 79 -8.55 -20.37 -3.93
N ILE A 80 -9.28 -21.40 -3.52
CA ILE A 80 -8.87 -22.79 -3.77
C ILE A 80 -10.12 -23.62 -4.02
N SER A 81 -10.41 -23.88 -5.29
CA SER A 81 -10.77 -25.21 -5.80
C SER A 81 -11.11 -25.12 -7.29
N GLY A 82 -10.08 -25.25 -8.13
CA GLY A 82 -10.26 -26.04 -9.34
C GLY A 82 -10.46 -27.50 -8.92
N GLY A 83 -11.43 -28.19 -9.53
CA GLY A 83 -11.63 -29.61 -9.30
C GLY A 83 -13.06 -30.06 -9.59
N TYR A 84 -13.27 -30.52 -10.84
CA TYR A 84 -14.36 -31.36 -11.34
C TYR A 84 -15.38 -31.89 -10.31
N PHE A 85 -16.65 -31.53 -10.50
CA PHE A 85 -17.78 -32.38 -10.12
C PHE A 85 -18.69 -32.54 -11.34
N PHE A 86 -18.57 -33.69 -12.01
CA PHE A 86 -19.61 -34.23 -12.87
C PHE A 86 -20.80 -34.64 -12.00
N PHE A 87 -22.01 -34.21 -12.37
CA PHE A 87 -23.24 -34.93 -12.04
C PHE A 87 -24.09 -34.98 -13.32
N ILE A 88 -24.21 -36.18 -13.88
CA ILE A 88 -25.41 -36.63 -14.60
C ILE A 88 -26.31 -37.25 -13.54
#